data_AF-A0A229S7M1-F1
#
_entry.id   AF-A0A229S7M1-F1
#
_cell.length_a   1.000
_cell.length_b   1.000
_cell.length_c   1.000
_cell.angle_alpha   90.00
_cell.angle_beta   90.00
_cell.angle_gamma   90.00
#
_symmetry.space_group_name_H-M   'P 1'
#
loop_
_entity.id
_entity.type
_entity.pdbx_description
1 polymer ?
#
loop_
_entity_poly.entity_id
_entity_poly.type
_entity_poly.pdbx_seq_one_letter_code
_entity_poly.pdbx_strand_id
1 'polypeptide(L)'
;MSFYTAIYLTSVLLPGAVLVTELLVLCVHLARRGQADIGFILDALAGVKAAGIVVLVLVAIAASFVIGYLAREVGFKITALSERFDRRKAAPVLTASWARIRDTFGEDFTERLTGLHPILRHLDSGERRDDARDRSLPAGGGHQANASLYLFTYSKLWLRARVPALSVDNTEVEINILVSTIMPVLLLALDATVLSGTPVAIKIIALPGAVLITLAVMTAVRRLRKTEQSEALRNLAFDFAMREAEAEYPTAERRDEEEAS
;
A
#
# COMPACT_ATOMS: atom_id res chain seq x y z
N MET A 1 1.99 13.37 -14.27
CA MET A 1 0.83 13.91 -13.51
C MET A 1 -0.36 12.94 -13.50
N SER A 2 -0.81 12.38 -14.63
CA SER A 2 -1.99 11.49 -14.71
C SER A 2 -1.97 10.30 -13.73
N PHE A 3 -0.83 9.63 -13.57
CA PHE A 3 -0.69 8.45 -12.69
C PHE A 3 -0.96 8.75 -11.21
N TYR A 4 -0.34 9.78 -10.64
CA TYR A 4 -0.56 10.18 -9.23
C TYR A 4 -2.00 10.62 -8.96
N THR A 5 -2.62 11.34 -9.90
CA THR A 5 -4.03 11.70 -9.79
C THR A 5 -4.93 10.47 -9.77
N ALA A 6 -4.66 9.49 -10.65
CA ALA A 6 -5.42 8.23 -10.66
C ALA A 6 -5.28 7.46 -9.34
N ILE A 7 -4.08 7.44 -8.74
CA ILE A 7 -3.84 6.81 -7.43
C ILE A 7 -4.66 7.46 -6.33
N TYR A 8 -4.66 8.80 -6.24
CA TYR A 8 -5.45 9.50 -5.22
C TYR A 8 -6.95 9.28 -5.44
N LEU A 9 -7.39 9.24 -6.70
CA LEU A 9 -8.79 8.98 -7.02
C LEU A 9 -9.22 7.58 -6.58
N THR A 10 -8.41 6.55 -6.87
CA THR A 10 -8.76 5.14 -6.62
C THR A 10 -8.50 4.67 -5.20
N SER A 11 -7.46 5.19 -4.52
CA SER A 11 -7.06 4.73 -3.18
C SER A 11 -7.55 5.61 -2.03
N VAL A 12 -8.14 6.78 -2.34
CA VAL A 12 -8.62 7.73 -1.31
C VAL A 12 -10.01 8.23 -1.64
N LEU A 13 -10.19 8.92 -2.77
CA LEU A 13 -11.44 9.63 -3.05
C LEU A 13 -12.61 8.67 -3.23
N LEU A 14 -12.46 7.65 -4.08
CA LEU A 14 -13.51 6.67 -4.36
C LEU A 14 -13.90 5.86 -3.11
N PRO A 15 -12.95 5.25 -2.35
CA PRO A 15 -13.28 4.59 -1.08
C PRO A 15 -13.94 5.53 -0.07
N GLY A 16 -13.47 6.77 0.02
CA GLY A 16 -14.05 7.79 0.89
C GLY A 16 -15.46 8.21 0.49
N ALA A 17 -15.75 8.29 -0.82
CA ALA A 17 -17.09 8.56 -1.33
C ALA A 17 -18.08 7.45 -0.98
N VAL A 18 -17.65 6.19 -1.13
CA VAL A 18 -18.44 5.03 -0.69
C VAL A 18 -18.72 5.15 0.82
N LEU A 19 -17.70 5.35 1.65
CA LEU A 19 -17.87 5.45 3.10
C LEU A 19 -18.78 6.60 3.53
N VAL A 20 -18.64 7.79 2.93
CA VAL A 20 -19.51 8.94 3.21
C VAL A 20 -20.96 8.61 2.87
N THR A 21 -21.19 7.94 1.74
CA THR A 21 -22.53 7.60 1.27
C THR A 21 -23.18 6.56 2.17
N GLU A 22 -22.49 5.47 2.48
CA GLU A 22 -22.97 4.42 3.39
C GLU A 22 -23.22 4.99 4.80
N LEU A 23 -22.28 5.78 5.35
CA LEU A 23 -22.48 6.44 6.66
C LEU A 23 -23.69 7.36 6.66
N LEU A 24 -23.94 8.11 5.58
CA LEU A 24 -25.11 8.96 5.46
C LEU A 24 -26.39 8.11 5.46
N VAL A 25 -26.43 7.04 4.67
CA VAL A 25 -27.55 6.10 4.62
C VAL A 25 -27.82 5.50 6.00
N LEU A 26 -26.79 4.98 6.67
CA LEU A 26 -26.88 4.42 8.01
C LEU A 26 -27.40 5.45 9.02
N CYS A 27 -26.85 6.67 9.02
CA CYS A 27 -27.26 7.73 9.94
C CYS A 27 -28.72 8.14 9.73
N VAL A 28 -29.16 8.29 8.49
CA VAL A 28 -30.56 8.62 8.15
C VAL A 28 -31.49 7.49 8.59
N HIS A 29 -31.11 6.25 8.31
CA HIS A 29 -31.87 5.07 8.73
C HIS A 29 -32.05 5.01 10.24
N LEU A 30 -30.97 5.19 11.00
CA LEU A 30 -30.98 5.19 12.47
C LEU A 30 -31.80 6.36 13.03
N ALA A 31 -31.61 7.58 12.52
CA ALA A 31 -32.32 8.77 12.97
C ALA A 31 -33.84 8.68 12.75
N ARG A 32 -34.25 7.99 11.68
CA ARG A 32 -35.66 7.78 11.31
C ARG A 32 -36.22 6.43 11.77
N ARG A 33 -35.54 5.75 12.70
CA ARG A 33 -35.97 4.46 13.29
C ARG A 33 -36.32 3.40 12.23
N GLY A 34 -35.56 3.36 11.15
CA GLY A 34 -35.68 2.37 10.09
C GLY A 34 -36.81 2.59 9.07
N GLN A 35 -37.42 3.79 9.05
CA GLN A 35 -38.48 4.15 8.11
C GLN A 35 -38.00 4.92 6.87
N ALA A 36 -36.70 5.21 6.76
CA ALA A 36 -36.14 5.99 5.66
C ALA A 36 -35.18 5.14 4.81
N ASP A 37 -35.45 5.15 3.50
CA ASP A 37 -34.64 4.52 2.45
C ASP A 37 -33.86 5.57 1.64
N ILE A 38 -32.98 5.13 0.74
CA ILE A 38 -32.24 5.99 -0.21
C ILE A 38 -33.17 6.95 -0.97
N GLY A 39 -34.40 6.53 -1.29
CA GLY A 39 -35.40 7.38 -1.94
C GLY A 39 -35.69 8.68 -1.17
N PHE A 40 -35.75 8.61 0.16
CA PHE A 40 -35.95 9.80 1.00
C PHE A 40 -34.80 10.81 0.88
N ILE A 41 -33.56 10.32 0.78
CA ILE A 41 -32.38 11.19 0.61
C ILE A 41 -32.44 11.90 -0.75
N LEU A 42 -32.83 11.17 -1.80
CA LEU A 42 -32.98 11.73 -3.14
C LEU A 42 -34.12 12.76 -3.20
N ASP A 43 -35.24 12.48 -2.55
CA ASP A 43 -36.38 13.41 -2.46
C ASP A 43 -36.01 14.69 -1.69
N ALA A 44 -35.26 14.55 -0.59
CA ALA A 44 -34.76 15.70 0.16
C ALA A 44 -33.79 16.55 -0.66
N LEU A 45 -32.95 15.92 -1.50
CA LEU A 45 -32.02 16.61 -2.39
C LEU A 45 -32.73 17.35 -3.54
N ALA A 46 -33.86 16.83 -4.03
CA ALA A 46 -34.66 17.46 -5.07
C ALA A 46 -35.21 18.84 -4.67
N GLY A 47 -35.41 19.06 -3.36
CA GLY A 47 -35.84 20.35 -2.80
C GLY A 47 -34.73 21.41 -2.67
N VAL A 48 -33.47 21.05 -2.91
CA VAL A 48 -32.32 21.95 -2.70
C VAL A 48 -32.08 22.80 -3.95
N LYS A 49 -31.89 24.11 -3.77
CA LYS A 49 -31.52 25.03 -4.86
C LYS A 49 -30.16 24.66 -5.45
N ALA A 50 -29.94 24.95 -6.75
CA ALA A 50 -28.70 24.63 -7.46
C ALA A 50 -27.42 25.08 -6.72
N ALA A 51 -27.40 26.28 -6.14
CA ALA A 51 -26.25 26.75 -5.35
C ALA A 51 -25.99 25.89 -4.10
N GLY A 52 -27.04 25.40 -3.44
CA GLY A 52 -26.92 24.49 -2.30
C GLY A 52 -26.37 23.13 -2.72
N ILE A 53 -26.77 22.62 -3.90
CA ILE A 53 -26.24 21.37 -4.46
C ILE A 53 -24.73 21.49 -4.71
N VAL A 54 -24.26 22.60 -5.28
CA VAL A 54 -22.82 22.82 -5.49
C VAL A 54 -22.04 22.78 -4.18
N VAL A 55 -22.53 23.47 -3.14
CA VAL A 55 -21.90 23.45 -1.81
C VAL A 55 -21.89 22.03 -1.24
N LEU A 56 -23.00 21.30 -1.36
CA LEU A 56 -23.12 19.93 -0.86
C LEU A 56 -22.14 18.99 -1.56
N VAL A 57 -21.97 19.12 -2.89
CA VAL A 57 -20.99 18.35 -3.66
C VAL A 57 -19.56 18.66 -3.21
N LEU A 58 -19.21 19.93 -3.02
CA LEU A 58 -17.87 20.31 -2.53
C LEU A 58 -17.58 19.76 -1.14
N VAL A 59 -18.57 19.85 -0.23
CA VAL A 59 -18.48 19.28 1.12
C VAL A 59 -18.35 17.77 1.05
N ALA A 60 -19.13 17.10 0.19
CA ALA A 60 -19.05 15.65 -0.01
C ALA A 60 -17.65 15.24 -0.50
N ILE A 61 -17.10 15.91 -1.52
CA ILE A 61 -15.75 15.64 -2.03
C ILE A 61 -14.70 15.84 -0.92
N ALA A 62 -14.78 16.93 -0.17
CA ALA A 62 -13.85 17.20 0.92
C ALA A 62 -13.94 16.14 2.04
N ALA A 63 -15.16 15.78 2.44
CA ALA A 63 -15.41 14.75 3.43
C ALA A 63 -14.90 13.38 2.95
N SER A 64 -15.15 13.01 1.69
CA SER A 64 -14.67 11.80 1.07
C SER A 64 -13.14 11.73 1.08
N PHE A 65 -12.45 12.83 0.78
CA PHE A 65 -11.00 12.85 0.83
C PHE A 65 -10.48 12.58 2.25
N VAL A 66 -11.00 13.30 3.25
CA VAL A 66 -10.58 13.13 4.67
C VAL A 66 -10.89 11.73 5.18
N ILE A 67 -12.12 11.25 4.96
CA ILE A 67 -12.56 9.92 5.41
C ILE A 67 -11.78 8.83 4.67
N GLY A 68 -11.49 9.00 3.38
CA GLY A 68 -10.66 8.08 2.61
C GLY A 68 -9.26 7.91 3.19
N TYR A 69 -8.59 9.01 3.59
CA TYR A 69 -7.28 8.93 4.24
C TYR A 69 -7.35 8.20 5.58
N LEU A 70 -8.34 8.55 6.41
CA LEU A 70 -8.53 7.91 7.71
C LEU A 70 -8.81 6.41 7.56
N ALA A 71 -9.67 6.04 6.61
CA ALA A 71 -10.02 4.65 6.32
C ALA A 71 -8.80 3.85 5.86
N ARG A 72 -8.00 4.41 4.96
CA ARG A 72 -6.75 3.78 4.49
C ARG A 72 -5.76 3.58 5.66
N GLU A 73 -5.60 4.58 6.51
CA GLU A 73 -4.75 4.48 7.71
C GLU A 73 -5.25 3.39 8.68
N VAL A 74 -6.57 3.28 8.87
CA VAL A 74 -7.17 2.20 9.67
C VAL A 74 -6.91 0.84 9.02
N GLY A 75 -7.11 0.70 7.70
CA GLY A 75 -6.81 -0.53 6.97
C GLY A 75 -5.34 -0.95 7.11
N PHE A 76 -4.43 0.03 7.08
CA PHE A 76 -3.01 -0.20 7.34
C PHE A 76 -2.75 -0.68 8.76
N LYS A 77 -3.39 -0.09 9.76
CA LYS A 77 -3.29 -0.52 11.16
C LYS A 77 -3.84 -1.93 11.38
N ILE A 78 -4.96 -2.27 10.75
CA ILE A 78 -5.54 -3.63 10.79
C ILE A 78 -4.57 -4.64 10.16
N THR A 79 -4.02 -4.31 8.99
CA THR A 79 -3.03 -5.14 8.31
C THR A 79 -1.78 -5.32 9.18
N ALA A 80 -1.27 -4.24 9.76
CA ALA A 80 -0.12 -4.27 10.64
C ALA A 80 -0.37 -5.10 11.91
N LEU A 81 -1.55 -4.99 12.53
CA LEU A 81 -1.92 -5.81 13.68
C LEU A 81 -1.87 -7.30 13.32
N SER A 82 -2.39 -7.65 12.15
CA SER A 82 -2.41 -9.03 11.68
C SER A 82 -1.00 -9.57 11.42
N GLU A 83 -0.08 -8.76 10.89
CA GLU A 83 1.31 -9.15 10.66
C GLU A 83 2.07 -9.44 11.97
N ARG A 84 1.70 -8.80 13.09
CA ARG A 84 2.30 -9.09 14.41
C ARG A 84 2.10 -10.53 14.84
N PHE A 85 0.96 -11.13 14.48
CA PHE A 85 0.66 -12.51 14.84
C PHE A 85 1.50 -13.50 14.05
N ASP A 86 1.80 -13.22 12.77
CA ASP A 86 2.61 -14.09 11.91
C ASP A 86 4.12 -13.97 12.14
N ARG A 87 4.60 -12.80 12.58
CA ARG A 87 6.04 -12.55 12.84
C ARG A 87 6.67 -13.53 13.82
N ARG A 88 5.90 -14.13 14.72
CA ARG A 88 6.42 -15.11 15.68
C ARG A 88 6.94 -16.39 15.01
N LYS A 89 6.67 -16.62 13.73
CA LYS A 89 6.92 -17.91 13.05
C LYS A 89 7.83 -17.84 11.82
N ALA A 90 8.18 -16.67 11.29
CA ALA A 90 8.86 -16.56 9.99
C ALA A 90 10.19 -15.81 10.03
N ALA A 91 11.14 -16.26 9.19
CA ALA A 91 12.40 -15.57 8.94
C ALA A 91 12.17 -14.24 8.18
N PRO A 92 13.06 -13.23 8.32
CA PRO A 92 12.94 -11.95 7.61
C PRO A 92 13.05 -12.13 6.10
N VAL A 93 12.13 -11.52 5.35
CA VAL A 93 12.04 -11.65 3.88
C VAL A 93 13.31 -11.19 3.18
N LEU A 94 13.88 -10.05 3.60
CA LEU A 94 15.09 -9.50 2.97
C LEU A 94 16.30 -10.41 3.14
N THR A 95 16.45 -11.10 4.26
CA THR A 95 17.55 -12.06 4.45
C THR A 95 17.44 -13.23 3.46
N ALA A 96 16.23 -13.76 3.24
CA ALA A 96 16.00 -14.81 2.26
C ALA A 96 16.18 -14.31 0.81
N SER A 97 15.83 -13.07 0.52
CA SER A 97 16.08 -12.46 -0.79
C SER A 97 17.56 -12.15 -1.02
N TRP A 98 18.28 -11.76 0.04
CA TRP A 98 19.72 -11.53 -0.02
C TRP A 98 20.51 -12.83 -0.28
N ALA A 99 20.13 -13.92 0.40
CA ALA A 99 20.69 -15.25 0.11
C ALA A 99 20.51 -15.63 -1.36
N ARG A 100 19.31 -15.42 -1.93
CA ARG A 100 19.07 -15.68 -3.35
C ARG A 100 19.89 -14.80 -4.30
N ILE A 101 20.12 -13.53 -3.95
CA ILE A 101 20.99 -12.64 -4.75
C ILE A 101 22.42 -13.19 -4.75
N ARG A 102 22.92 -13.60 -3.59
CA ARG A 102 24.24 -14.22 -3.44
C ARG A 102 24.37 -15.52 -4.23
N ASP A 103 23.36 -16.39 -4.17
CA ASP A 103 23.33 -17.62 -4.96
C ASP A 103 23.31 -17.34 -6.47
N THR A 104 22.69 -16.23 -6.89
CA THR A 104 22.53 -15.89 -8.32
C THR A 104 23.75 -15.17 -8.89
N PHE A 105 24.34 -14.23 -8.16
CA PHE A 105 25.41 -13.35 -8.65
C PHE A 105 26.79 -13.70 -8.09
N GLY A 106 26.88 -14.54 -7.07
CA GLY A 106 28.12 -14.95 -6.40
C GLY A 106 28.52 -14.05 -5.23
N GLU A 107 29.41 -14.57 -4.37
CA GLU A 107 29.94 -13.89 -3.18
C GLU A 107 30.70 -12.61 -3.55
N ASP A 108 31.60 -12.68 -4.54
CA ASP A 108 32.41 -11.54 -4.99
C ASP A 108 31.55 -10.33 -5.41
N PHE A 109 30.47 -10.59 -6.16
CA PHE A 109 29.53 -9.56 -6.55
C PHE A 109 28.85 -8.92 -5.34
N THR A 110 28.39 -9.74 -4.39
CA THR A 110 27.74 -9.21 -3.18
C THR A 110 28.71 -8.43 -2.29
N GLU A 111 29.98 -8.81 -2.22
CA GLU A 111 31.00 -8.05 -1.48
C GLU A 111 31.22 -6.67 -2.12
N ARG A 112 31.34 -6.59 -3.44
CA ARG A 112 31.45 -5.30 -4.15
C ARG A 112 30.20 -4.44 -3.96
N LEU A 113 29.01 -5.04 -4.09
CA LEU A 113 27.73 -4.35 -3.89
C LEU A 113 27.59 -3.80 -2.46
N THR A 114 27.95 -4.57 -1.43
CA THR A 114 27.95 -4.10 -0.04
C THR A 114 29.09 -3.11 0.27
N GLY A 115 30.17 -3.14 -0.50
CA GLY A 115 31.19 -2.10 -0.51
C GLY A 115 30.64 -0.74 -0.96
N LEU A 116 29.85 -0.73 -2.05
CA LEU A 116 29.20 0.47 -2.57
C LEU A 116 28.01 0.93 -1.71
N HIS A 117 27.27 -0.02 -1.15
CA HIS A 117 26.11 0.21 -0.28
C HIS A 117 26.35 -0.39 1.11
N PRO A 118 27.12 0.28 1.99
CA PRO A 118 27.50 -0.25 3.31
C PRO A 118 26.33 -0.65 4.20
N ILE A 119 25.17 -0.03 3.98
CA ILE A 119 23.92 -0.36 4.66
C ILE A 119 23.51 -1.84 4.46
N LEU A 120 23.81 -2.44 3.30
CA LEU A 120 23.45 -3.82 2.97
C LEU A 120 24.25 -4.86 3.76
N ARG A 121 25.40 -4.50 4.34
CA ARG A 121 26.23 -5.41 5.17
C ARG A 121 25.45 -6.00 6.35
N HIS A 122 24.39 -5.33 6.78
CA HIS A 122 23.50 -5.82 7.83
C HIS A 122 22.71 -7.07 7.43
N LEU A 123 22.63 -7.38 6.14
CA LEU A 123 22.03 -8.61 5.64
C LEU A 123 22.99 -9.81 5.75
N ASP A 124 24.30 -9.57 5.88
CA ASP A 124 25.31 -10.62 6.04
C ASP A 124 25.55 -11.00 7.50
N SER A 125 25.46 -10.05 8.43
CA SER A 125 25.80 -10.32 9.83
C SER A 125 24.83 -11.27 10.53
N GLY A 126 23.61 -11.48 9.99
CA GLY A 126 22.56 -12.26 10.65
C GLY A 126 22.13 -11.71 12.02
N GLU A 127 22.79 -10.64 12.50
CA GLU A 127 22.59 -10.03 13.79
C GLU A 127 21.19 -9.41 13.81
N ARG A 128 20.29 -10.07 14.53
CA ARG A 128 19.08 -9.45 15.05
C ARG A 128 19.50 -8.28 15.92
N ARG A 129 19.53 -7.09 15.34
CA ARG A 129 19.68 -5.85 16.10
C ARG A 129 18.60 -5.81 17.18
N ASP A 130 18.99 -5.47 18.40
CA ASP A 130 18.08 -5.29 19.53
C ASP A 130 16.87 -4.44 19.12
N ASP A 131 15.67 -5.04 19.25
CA ASP A 131 14.35 -4.49 18.91
C ASP A 131 14.11 -3.08 19.51
N ALA A 132 14.90 -2.64 20.47
CA ALA A 132 14.75 -1.38 21.18
C ALA A 132 14.96 -0.14 20.30
N ARG A 133 15.91 -0.15 19.35
CA ARG A 133 16.11 0.97 18.40
C ARG A 133 15.08 0.95 17.26
N ASP A 134 14.68 -0.23 16.82
CA ASP A 134 13.62 -0.38 15.81
C ASP A 134 12.28 0.16 16.31
N ARG A 135 11.96 0.01 17.61
CA ARG A 135 10.74 0.60 18.20
C ARG A 135 10.68 2.14 18.16
N SER A 136 11.80 2.82 17.95
CA SER A 136 11.88 4.29 17.95
C SER A 136 11.65 4.94 16.58
N LEU A 137 11.64 4.14 15.50
CA LEU A 137 11.38 4.67 14.16
C LEU A 137 9.86 4.85 13.95
N PRO A 138 9.40 6.03 13.51
CA PRO A 138 7.98 6.26 13.29
C PRO A 138 7.45 5.28 12.22
N ALA A 139 6.46 4.49 12.61
CA ALA A 139 5.73 3.61 11.69
C ALA A 139 4.82 4.47 10.79
N GLY A 140 5.37 4.99 9.70
CA GLY A 140 4.58 5.66 8.65
C GLY A 140 4.03 4.66 7.63
N GLY A 141 2.79 4.86 7.17
CA GLY A 141 2.22 4.10 6.04
C GLY A 141 2.00 2.61 6.30
N GLY A 142 1.66 2.24 7.53
CA GLY A 142 1.34 0.84 7.87
C GLY A 142 2.52 -0.15 7.84
N HIS A 143 3.74 0.33 7.66
CA HIS A 143 4.94 -0.50 7.76
C HIS A 143 5.37 -0.56 9.22
N GLN A 144 5.43 -1.76 9.79
CA GLN A 144 5.93 -1.93 11.15
C GLN A 144 7.45 -1.85 11.15
N ALA A 145 7.97 -1.01 12.04
CA ALA A 145 9.39 -0.78 12.24
C ALA A 145 10.14 -2.11 12.44
N ASN A 146 11.01 -2.39 11.48
CA ASN A 146 11.98 -3.48 11.47
C ASN A 146 13.25 -2.92 10.83
N ALA A 147 14.42 -3.46 11.16
CA ALA A 147 15.66 -3.19 10.45
C ALA A 147 15.52 -3.41 8.93
N SER A 148 14.65 -4.34 8.53
CA SER A 148 14.29 -4.57 7.13
C SER A 148 13.57 -3.40 6.46
N LEU A 149 12.82 -2.58 7.21
CA LEU A 149 12.14 -1.41 6.69
C LEU A 149 13.14 -0.33 6.25
N TYR A 150 14.21 -0.13 7.02
CA TYR A 150 15.22 0.88 6.70
C TYR A 150 15.98 0.51 5.42
N LEU A 151 16.39 -0.75 5.28
CA LEU A 151 17.02 -1.29 4.07
C LEU A 151 16.10 -1.18 2.85
N PHE A 152 14.84 -1.60 3.00
CA PHE A 152 13.85 -1.47 1.96
C PHE A 152 13.63 -0.01 1.54
N THR A 153 13.48 0.90 2.50
CA THR A 153 13.28 2.34 2.23
C THR A 153 14.49 2.93 1.51
N TYR A 154 15.70 2.55 1.93
CA TYR A 154 16.93 2.95 1.26
C TYR A 154 16.95 2.48 -0.20
N SER A 155 16.74 1.18 -0.45
CA SER A 155 16.74 0.62 -1.81
C SER A 155 15.69 1.30 -2.68
N LYS A 156 14.48 1.53 -2.14
CA LYS A 156 13.40 2.21 -2.85
C LYS A 156 13.74 3.65 -3.20
N LEU A 157 14.27 4.44 -2.26
CA LEU A 157 14.67 5.83 -2.51
C LEU A 157 15.83 5.92 -3.50
N TRP A 158 16.80 5.00 -3.42
CA TRP A 158 17.89 4.91 -4.39
C TRP A 158 17.38 4.68 -5.81
N LEU A 159 16.53 3.65 -5.98
CA LEU A 159 15.93 3.32 -7.28
C LEU A 159 15.10 4.48 -7.81
N ARG A 160 14.28 5.13 -6.98
CA ARG A 160 13.48 6.28 -7.41
C ARG A 160 14.36 7.47 -7.86
N ALA A 161 15.52 7.66 -7.25
CA ALA A 161 16.42 8.77 -7.58
C ALA A 161 17.33 8.48 -8.78
N ARG A 162 17.74 7.22 -8.98
CA ARG A 162 18.77 6.85 -9.96
C ARG A 162 18.25 6.04 -11.14
N VAL A 163 17.29 5.14 -10.93
CA VAL A 163 16.72 4.29 -11.97
C VAL A 163 15.20 4.15 -11.79
N PRO A 164 14.41 5.21 -12.09
CA PRO A 164 12.97 5.23 -11.85
C PRO A 164 12.22 4.08 -12.56
N ALA A 165 12.74 3.61 -13.69
CA ALA A 165 12.18 2.47 -14.44
C ALA A 165 12.20 1.15 -13.63
N LEU A 166 13.09 1.01 -12.65
CA LEU A 166 13.18 -0.14 -11.75
C LEU A 166 12.53 0.12 -10.39
N SER A 167 11.82 1.24 -10.21
CA SER A 167 11.14 1.54 -8.96
C SER A 167 9.97 0.59 -8.71
N VAL A 168 9.73 0.27 -7.44
CA VAL A 168 8.65 -0.62 -6.99
C VAL A 168 7.34 0.14 -6.72
N ASP A 169 7.17 1.31 -7.32
CA ASP A 169 6.08 2.24 -7.03
C ASP A 169 4.71 1.68 -7.46
N ASN A 170 4.66 0.84 -8.50
CA ASN A 170 3.43 0.19 -8.94
C ASN A 170 2.85 -0.76 -7.87
N THR A 171 3.70 -1.50 -7.15
CA THR A 171 3.26 -2.40 -6.08
C THR A 171 2.74 -1.63 -4.88
N GLU A 172 3.34 -0.48 -4.55
CA GLU A 172 2.86 0.42 -3.50
C GLU A 172 1.43 0.91 -3.80
N VAL A 173 1.16 1.27 -5.06
CA VAL A 173 -0.17 1.69 -5.52
C VAL A 173 -1.20 0.59 -5.34
N GLU A 174 -0.87 -0.62 -5.76
CA GLU A 174 -1.77 -1.77 -5.62
C GLU A 174 -2.09 -2.04 -4.14
N ILE A 175 -1.08 -1.99 -3.26
CA ILE A 175 -1.27 -2.12 -1.81
C ILE A 175 -2.20 -1.02 -1.28
N ASN A 176 -1.98 0.24 -1.66
CA ASN A 176 -2.81 1.37 -1.24
C ASN A 176 -4.27 1.20 -1.65
N ILE A 177 -4.53 0.76 -2.89
CA ILE A 177 -5.87 0.50 -3.40
C ILE A 177 -6.52 -0.64 -2.62
N LEU A 178 -5.83 -1.78 -2.47
CA LEU A 178 -6.35 -2.93 -1.74
C LEU A 178 -6.68 -2.60 -0.27
N VAL A 179 -5.78 -1.92 0.44
CA VAL A 179 -6.02 -1.55 1.84
C VAL A 179 -7.19 -0.58 1.98
N SER A 180 -7.37 0.32 1.02
CA SER A 180 -8.46 1.30 1.03
C SER A 180 -9.85 0.67 0.89
N THR A 181 -9.98 -0.56 0.37
CA THR A 181 -11.28 -1.24 0.23
C THR A 181 -11.77 -1.93 1.50
N ILE A 182 -10.89 -2.14 2.49
CA ILE A 182 -11.23 -2.86 3.73
C ILE A 182 -12.40 -2.18 4.45
N MET A 183 -12.29 -0.89 4.72
CA MET A 183 -13.33 -0.15 5.46
C MET A 183 -14.66 -0.06 4.70
N PRO A 184 -14.70 0.30 3.40
CA PRO A 184 -15.92 0.23 2.60
C PRO A 184 -16.62 -1.13 2.67
N VAL A 185 -15.86 -2.23 2.54
CA VAL A 185 -16.44 -3.59 2.59
C VAL A 185 -17.06 -3.90 3.96
N LEU A 186 -16.38 -3.53 5.05
CA LEU A 186 -16.89 -3.74 6.40
C LEU A 186 -18.14 -2.91 6.68
N LEU A 187 -18.15 -1.64 6.26
CA LEU A 187 -19.31 -0.76 6.46
C LEU A 187 -20.50 -1.22 5.62
N LEU A 188 -20.29 -1.57 4.35
CA LEU A 188 -21.36 -2.09 3.50
C LEU A 188 -22.00 -3.35 4.08
N ALA A 189 -21.20 -4.24 4.67
CA ALA A 189 -21.73 -5.41 5.36
C ALA A 189 -22.51 -5.05 6.61
N LEU A 190 -22.07 -4.05 7.38
CA LEU A 190 -22.81 -3.54 8.54
C LEU A 190 -24.17 -2.98 8.10
N ASP A 191 -24.20 -2.14 7.08
CA ASP A 191 -25.42 -1.54 6.55
C ASP A 191 -26.39 -2.61 6.06
N ALA A 192 -25.89 -3.62 5.33
CA ALA A 192 -26.69 -4.76 4.92
C ALA A 192 -27.35 -5.50 6.11
N THR A 193 -26.70 -5.60 7.27
CA THR A 193 -27.28 -6.24 8.46
C THR A 193 -28.32 -5.38 9.17
N VAL A 194 -28.13 -4.06 9.19
CA VAL A 194 -28.96 -3.12 9.95
C VAL A 194 -30.22 -2.73 9.18
N LEU A 195 -30.13 -2.54 7.86
CA LEU A 195 -31.24 -2.04 7.05
C LEU A 195 -32.46 -3.00 7.09
N SER A 196 -33.64 -2.44 7.35
CA SER A 196 -34.91 -3.17 7.53
C SER A 196 -35.38 -3.89 6.25
N GLY A 197 -35.00 -3.42 5.06
CA GLY A 197 -35.37 -4.00 3.77
C GLY A 197 -34.45 -5.10 3.23
N THR A 198 -33.33 -5.39 3.89
CA THR A 198 -32.37 -6.38 3.37
C THR A 198 -32.88 -7.82 3.57
N PRO A 199 -32.88 -8.67 2.53
CA PRO A 199 -33.23 -10.08 2.66
C PRO A 199 -32.45 -10.79 3.77
N VAL A 200 -33.11 -11.65 4.55
CA VAL A 200 -32.49 -12.38 5.67
C VAL A 200 -31.25 -13.16 5.24
N ALA A 201 -31.28 -13.77 4.05
CA ALA A 201 -30.12 -14.47 3.48
C ALA A 201 -28.90 -13.54 3.34
N ILE A 202 -29.10 -12.31 2.85
CA ILE A 202 -28.03 -11.31 2.72
C ILE A 202 -27.51 -10.90 4.10
N LYS A 203 -28.39 -10.70 5.09
CA LYS A 203 -27.98 -10.37 6.47
C LYS A 203 -27.06 -11.43 7.08
N ILE A 204 -27.37 -12.71 6.84
CA ILE A 204 -26.59 -13.84 7.36
C ILE A 204 -25.21 -13.90 6.71
N ILE A 205 -25.11 -13.67 5.39
CA ILE A 205 -23.85 -13.81 4.65
C ILE A 205 -23.00 -12.54 4.63
N ALA A 206 -23.58 -11.36 4.88
CA ALA A 206 -22.89 -10.07 4.72
C ALA A 206 -21.63 -9.97 5.59
N LEU A 207 -21.76 -10.22 6.90
CA LEU A 207 -20.61 -10.15 7.83
C LEU A 207 -19.57 -11.25 7.56
N PRO A 208 -19.93 -12.56 7.45
CA PRO A 208 -18.96 -13.59 7.08
C PRO A 208 -18.27 -13.30 5.73
N GLY A 209 -19.02 -12.84 4.73
CA GLY A 209 -18.50 -12.49 3.42
C GLY A 209 -17.50 -11.33 3.49
N ALA A 210 -17.83 -10.25 4.19
CA ALA A 210 -16.92 -9.13 4.38
C ALA A 210 -15.66 -9.51 5.16
N VAL A 211 -15.77 -10.37 6.16
CA VAL A 211 -14.60 -10.92 6.88
C VAL A 211 -13.72 -11.72 5.93
N LEU A 212 -14.29 -12.61 5.12
CA LEU A 212 -13.53 -13.40 4.14
C LEU A 212 -12.85 -12.52 3.10
N ILE A 213 -13.55 -11.52 2.54
CA ILE A 213 -12.98 -10.55 1.60
C ILE A 213 -11.83 -9.78 2.27
N THR A 214 -12.03 -9.29 3.49
CA THR A 214 -11.00 -8.56 4.24
C THR A 214 -9.76 -9.42 4.48
N LEU A 215 -9.94 -10.70 4.87
CA LEU A 215 -8.83 -11.64 5.05
C LEU A 215 -8.10 -11.93 3.73
N ALA A 216 -8.83 -12.07 2.62
CA ALA A 216 -8.24 -12.26 1.30
C ALA A 216 -7.41 -11.03 0.88
N VAL A 217 -7.96 -9.82 1.06
CA VAL A 217 -7.26 -8.55 0.82
C VAL A 217 -6.01 -8.45 1.68
N MET A 218 -6.09 -8.73 2.98
CA MET A 218 -4.93 -8.71 3.88
C MET A 218 -3.86 -9.73 3.46
N THR A 219 -4.27 -10.92 3.01
CA THR A 219 -3.35 -11.94 2.50
C THR A 219 -2.64 -11.47 1.22
N ALA A 220 -3.38 -10.87 0.29
CA ALA A 220 -2.83 -10.30 -0.93
C ALA A 220 -1.85 -9.15 -0.61
N VAL A 221 -2.23 -8.21 0.25
CA VAL A 221 -1.38 -7.08 0.68
C VAL A 221 -0.10 -7.58 1.33
N ARG A 222 -0.17 -8.58 2.22
CA ARG A 222 1.04 -9.18 2.82
C ARG A 222 1.95 -9.77 1.75
N ARG A 223 1.39 -10.52 0.79
CA ARG A 223 2.17 -11.10 -0.32
C ARG A 223 2.84 -10.00 -1.13
N LEU A 224 2.10 -8.97 -1.52
CA LEU A 224 2.62 -7.84 -2.28
C LEU A 224 3.72 -7.09 -1.53
N ARG A 225 3.58 -6.86 -0.22
CA ARG A 225 4.65 -6.26 0.60
C ARG A 225 5.93 -7.08 0.61
N LYS A 226 5.83 -8.41 0.70
CA LYS A 226 7.00 -9.29 0.62
C LYS A 226 7.65 -9.23 -0.76
N THR A 227 6.82 -9.22 -1.81
CA THR A 227 7.29 -9.05 -3.19
C THR A 227 7.98 -7.71 -3.38
N GLU A 228 7.37 -6.60 -2.96
CA GLU A 228 7.91 -5.24 -3.05
C GLU A 228 9.29 -5.14 -2.40
N GLN A 229 9.45 -5.70 -1.20
CA GLN A 229 10.73 -5.75 -0.49
C GLN A 229 11.78 -6.55 -1.24
N SER A 230 11.40 -7.74 -1.74
CA SER A 230 12.31 -8.60 -2.49
C SER A 230 12.70 -7.98 -3.83
N GLU A 231 11.77 -7.32 -4.52
CA GLU A 231 11.98 -6.69 -5.81
C GLU A 231 12.84 -5.44 -5.67
N ALA A 232 12.63 -4.62 -4.64
CA ALA A 232 13.48 -3.44 -4.41
C ALA A 232 14.95 -3.84 -4.21
N LEU A 233 15.21 -4.91 -3.45
CA LEU A 233 16.57 -5.41 -3.25
C LEU A 233 17.15 -6.03 -4.52
N ARG A 234 16.37 -6.84 -5.25
CA ARG A 234 16.77 -7.45 -6.52
C ARG A 234 17.08 -6.39 -7.57
N ASN A 235 16.24 -5.37 -7.69
CA ASN A 235 16.40 -4.30 -8.67
C ASN A 235 17.61 -3.42 -8.34
N LEU A 236 17.94 -3.24 -7.06
CA LEU A 236 19.19 -2.59 -6.65
C LEU A 236 20.42 -3.40 -7.10
N ALA A 237 20.39 -4.73 -6.94
CA ALA A 237 21.45 -5.59 -7.45
C ALA A 237 21.56 -5.53 -8.99
N PHE A 238 20.44 -5.53 -9.71
CA PHE A 238 20.46 -5.37 -11.17
C PHE A 238 20.99 -4.00 -11.61
N ASP A 239 20.62 -2.90 -10.95
CA ASP A 239 21.17 -1.56 -11.22
C ASP A 239 22.71 -1.58 -11.11
N PHE A 240 23.24 -2.21 -10.05
CA PHE A 240 24.68 -2.35 -9.87
C PHE A 240 25.33 -3.20 -10.97
N ALA A 241 24.75 -4.37 -11.29
CA ALA A 241 25.26 -5.25 -12.34
C ALA A 241 25.27 -4.57 -13.72
N MET A 242 24.23 -3.80 -14.04
CA MET A 242 24.15 -3.04 -15.29
C MET A 242 25.24 -1.97 -15.38
N ARG A 243 25.55 -1.28 -14.28
CA ARG A 243 26.62 -0.28 -14.25
C ARG A 243 28.02 -0.90 -14.32
N GLU A 244 28.22 -2.07 -13.71
CA GLU A 244 29.47 -2.82 -13.90
C GLU A 244 29.65 -3.23 -15.36
N ALA A 245 28.60 -3.74 -16.00
CA ALA A 245 28.63 -4.11 -17.41
C ALA A 245 28.86 -2.90 -18.34
N GLU A 246 28.23 -1.75 -18.05
CA GLU A 246 28.46 -0.50 -18.81
C GLU A 246 29.91 -0.02 -18.68
N ALA A 247 30.53 -0.18 -17.51
CA ALA A 247 31.93 0.18 -17.30
C ALA A 247 32.91 -0.76 -18.03
N GLU A 248 32.58 -2.05 -18.13
CA GLU A 248 33.40 -3.06 -18.82
C GLU A 248 33.27 -2.97 -20.35
N TYR A 249 32.08 -2.63 -20.85
CA TYR A 249 31.77 -2.53 -22.28
C TYR A 249 31.20 -1.14 -22.62
N PRO A 250 32.03 -0.07 -22.54
CA PRO A 250 31.58 1.26 -22.97
C PRO A 250 31.14 1.17 -24.44
N THR A 251 29.94 1.67 -24.73
CA THR A 251 29.37 1.65 -26.09
C THR A 251 30.38 2.20 -27.09
N ALA A 252 30.53 1.50 -28.23
CA ALA A 252 31.52 1.80 -29.26
C ALA A 252 31.53 3.27 -29.72
N GLU A 253 30.41 3.97 -29.59
CA GLU A 253 30.27 5.41 -29.88
C GLU A 253 31.21 6.31 -29.07
N ARG A 254 31.66 5.93 -27.85
CA ARG A 254 32.67 6.71 -27.10
C ARG A 254 34.10 6.49 -27.58
N ARG A 255 34.40 5.35 -28.22
CA ARG A 255 35.74 5.11 -28.79
C ARG A 255 35.99 5.98 -30.01
N ASP A 256 34.96 6.21 -30.82
CA ASP A 256 35.08 7.06 -32.02
C ASP A 256 35.26 8.56 -31.66
N GLU A 257 34.76 9.00 -30.50
CA GLU A 257 34.98 10.37 -29.99
C GLU A 257 36.36 10.57 -29.34
N GLU A 258 36.91 9.55 -28.65
CA GLU A 258 38.27 9.61 -28.09
C GLU A 258 39.37 9.39 -29.15
N GLU A 259 39.10 8.63 -30.21
CA GLU A 259 40.04 8.48 -31.34
C GLU A 259 40.03 9.67 -32.32
N ALA A 260 39.02 10.56 -32.22
CA ALA A 260 38.89 11.77 -33.03
C ALA A 260 39.43 13.05 -32.34
N SER A 261 39.93 12.96 -31.10
CA SER A 261 40.54 14.08 -30.34
C SER A 261 42.06 13.93 -30.22
#